data_AF-A0A6P6WKA9-F1
#
_entry.id   AF-A0A6P6WKA9-F1
#
_cell.length_a   1.000
_cell.length_b   1.000
_cell.length_c   1.000
_cell.angle_alpha   90.00
_cell.angle_beta   90.00
_cell.angle_gamma   90.00
#
_symmetry.space_group_name_H-M   'P 1'
#
loop_
_entity.id
_entity.type
_entity.pdbx_description
1 polymer ?
#
loop_
_entity_poly.entity_id
_entity_poly.type
_entity_poly.pdbx_seq_one_letter_code
_entity_poly.pdbx_strand_id
1 'polypeptide(L)'
;MGRATPVLLVLLSLGFFFVTYNLITIVHYRAVGSGKQTVSTRETPSLIDPVIQMPLYARKVKKERLLFHVALTATDAPYSKWQCRIMYYWYKKKKDLPGSEMGKFTRILHSGSPDNLMDEIPTFVVDPLPKGLDQGYVVLNRPWAFVQWLEKATIDEEYILMAEPDHIFLNPLPNLAHHEFPAAFPFFYIKPTENEHIIRKFFPEESGPVSNVDPIGNSPVIIKKDLLEKISPTWMNVSLRMKNDAETDKTFGWVLEMYAYAVASALHGVQHILWKDFMLQPPWDLETRNKFILHYTYGCDYNMKGELTYGKIGEWRFDKRSHLTGPPPKNISLPPPGVPESVVTLVKMVNEATGNLPNWETT
;
A
#
# COMPACT_ATOMS: atom_id res chain seq x y z
N MET A 1 11.28 -1.75 39.19
CA MET A 1 10.28 -1.64 38.11
C MET A 1 11.02 -1.83 36.78
N GLY A 2 10.89 -3.00 36.16
CA GLY A 2 11.65 -3.34 34.94
C GLY A 2 11.12 -2.56 33.74
N ARG A 3 12.01 -1.86 33.02
CA ARG A 3 11.68 -1.18 31.76
C ARG A 3 11.51 -2.24 30.67
N ALA A 4 10.35 -2.25 30.01
CA ALA A 4 10.14 -3.03 28.79
C ALA A 4 11.10 -2.55 27.69
N THR A 5 11.75 -3.49 26.99
CA THR A 5 12.60 -3.20 25.84
C THR A 5 11.77 -2.69 24.65
N PRO A 6 12.33 -1.82 23.78
CA PRO A 6 11.62 -1.31 22.60
C PRO A 6 11.05 -2.42 21.70
N VAL A 7 11.76 -3.54 21.59
CA VAL A 7 11.30 -4.75 20.86
C VAL A 7 10.03 -5.33 21.48
N LEU A 8 9.90 -5.34 22.80
CA LEU A 8 8.71 -5.84 23.49
C LEU A 8 7.51 -4.91 23.25
N LEU A 9 7.73 -3.59 23.19
CA LEU A 9 6.68 -2.62 22.90
C LEU A 9 6.19 -2.70 21.44
N VAL A 10 7.10 -2.93 20.49
CA VAL A 10 6.75 -3.19 19.08
C VAL A 10 6.01 -4.51 18.92
N LEU A 11 6.41 -5.56 19.63
CA LEU A 11 5.70 -6.85 19.62
C LEU A 11 4.31 -6.75 20.26
N LEU A 12 4.16 -5.95 21.32
CA LEU A 12 2.87 -5.72 21.98
C LEU A 12 1.91 -4.89 21.12
N SER A 13 2.41 -3.87 20.41
CA SER A 13 1.58 -3.09 19.48
C SER A 13 1.14 -3.91 18.26
N LEU A 14 2.04 -4.74 17.70
CA LEU A 14 1.73 -5.69 16.63
C LEU A 14 0.78 -6.81 17.10
N GLY A 15 0.90 -7.26 18.36
CA GLY A 15 0.04 -8.28 18.96
C GLY A 15 -1.38 -7.79 19.22
N PHE A 16 -1.55 -6.56 19.72
CA PHE A 16 -2.87 -5.97 19.93
C PHE A 16 -3.58 -5.69 18.59
N PHE A 17 -2.82 -5.32 17.56
CA PHE A 17 -3.29 -5.19 16.17
C PHE A 17 -3.77 -6.52 15.59
N PHE A 18 -3.10 -7.64 15.88
CA PHE A 18 -3.53 -8.96 15.43
C PHE A 18 -4.93 -9.30 15.94
N VAL A 19 -5.29 -8.91 17.17
CA VAL A 19 -6.60 -9.23 17.74
C VAL A 19 -7.70 -8.31 17.22
N THR A 20 -7.47 -7.00 17.18
CA THR A 20 -8.52 -6.03 16.80
C THR A 20 -8.80 -6.00 15.31
N TYR A 21 -7.76 -6.11 14.47
CA TYR A 21 -7.90 -6.04 13.01
C TYR A 21 -8.52 -7.32 12.45
N ASN A 22 -8.09 -8.51 12.91
CA ASN A 22 -8.74 -9.77 12.53
C ASN A 22 -10.22 -9.79 12.96
N LEU A 23 -10.60 -9.17 14.09
CA LEU A 23 -12.00 -9.10 14.52
C LEU A 23 -12.86 -8.28 13.56
N ILE A 24 -12.38 -7.11 13.12
CA ILE A 24 -13.09 -6.25 12.16
C ILE A 24 -13.23 -6.94 10.80
N THR A 25 -12.16 -7.60 10.34
CA THR A 25 -12.20 -8.38 9.10
C THR A 25 -13.16 -9.56 9.19
N ILE A 26 -13.19 -10.30 10.31
CA ILE A 26 -14.15 -11.39 10.55
C ILE A 26 -15.59 -10.88 10.49
N VAL A 27 -15.91 -9.75 11.12
CA VAL A 27 -17.27 -9.20 11.13
C VAL A 27 -17.70 -8.77 9.73
N HIS A 28 -16.81 -8.14 8.96
CA HIS A 28 -17.12 -7.70 7.60
C HIS A 28 -17.34 -8.89 6.63
N TYR A 29 -16.45 -9.89 6.63
CA TYR A 29 -16.59 -11.03 5.72
C TYR A 29 -17.68 -12.02 6.15
N ARG A 30 -18.02 -12.12 7.45
CA ARG A 30 -19.23 -12.86 7.89
C ARG A 30 -20.53 -12.18 7.45
N ALA A 31 -20.57 -10.84 7.44
CA ALA A 31 -21.73 -10.11 6.95
C ALA A 31 -21.95 -10.34 5.44
N VAL A 32 -20.87 -10.43 4.67
CA VAL A 32 -20.93 -10.74 3.22
C VAL A 32 -21.27 -12.23 2.97
N GLY A 33 -20.74 -13.16 3.78
CA GLY A 33 -20.99 -14.60 3.65
C GLY A 33 -22.37 -15.10 4.14
N SER A 34 -23.11 -14.28 4.90
CA SER A 34 -24.43 -14.61 5.45
C SER A 34 -25.61 -14.20 4.54
N GLY A 35 -25.35 -13.52 3.43
CA GLY A 35 -26.38 -13.11 2.48
C GLY A 35 -26.82 -14.27 1.58
N LYS A 36 -27.82 -15.05 1.99
CA LYS A 36 -28.57 -15.92 1.07
C LYS A 36 -29.20 -15.05 -0.03
N GLN A 37 -28.60 -15.03 -1.22
CA GLN A 37 -29.23 -14.51 -2.43
C GLN A 37 -30.40 -15.43 -2.82
N THR A 38 -31.60 -15.10 -2.36
CA THR A 38 -32.83 -15.52 -3.00
C THR A 38 -32.98 -14.75 -4.31
N VAL A 39 -32.90 -15.48 -5.43
CA VAL A 39 -33.20 -14.98 -6.77
C VAL A 39 -34.63 -14.47 -6.78
N SER A 40 -34.79 -13.16 -6.97
CA SER A 40 -36.06 -12.53 -7.36
C SER A 40 -35.75 -11.53 -8.45
N THR A 41 -36.09 -11.92 -9.67
CA THR A 41 -36.07 -11.11 -10.90
C THR A 41 -36.98 -9.89 -10.75
N ARG A 42 -36.39 -8.70 -10.74
CA ARG A 42 -37.00 -7.48 -11.29
C ARG A 42 -35.89 -6.44 -11.48
N GLU A 43 -35.56 -6.22 -12.75
CA GLU A 43 -34.61 -5.22 -13.21
C GLU A 43 -35.18 -3.82 -13.00
N THR A 44 -34.43 -2.98 -12.31
CA THR A 44 -34.46 -1.52 -12.46
C THR A 44 -33.00 -1.03 -12.52
N PRO A 45 -32.58 -0.25 -13.52
CA PRO A 45 -31.18 0.08 -13.73
C PRO A 45 -30.75 1.19 -12.75
N SER A 46 -29.88 0.88 -11.80
CA SER A 46 -29.18 1.89 -11.02
C SER A 46 -28.08 2.52 -11.87
N LEU A 47 -28.36 3.73 -12.36
CA LEU A 47 -27.43 4.64 -13.04
C LEU A 47 -26.38 5.18 -12.05
N ILE A 48 -25.33 4.40 -11.78
CA ILE A 48 -24.03 4.95 -11.35
C ILE A 48 -22.94 4.13 -12.06
N ASP A 49 -22.51 4.64 -13.21
CA ASP A 49 -21.31 4.20 -13.91
C ASP A 49 -20.09 4.59 -13.05
N PRO A 50 -19.20 3.66 -12.65
CA PRO A 50 -18.00 3.99 -11.88
C PRO A 50 -16.95 4.75 -12.70
N VAL A 51 -17.23 5.09 -13.96
CA VAL A 51 -16.39 5.89 -14.83
C VAL A 51 -16.94 7.31 -14.88
N ILE A 52 -16.30 8.26 -14.19
CA ILE A 52 -16.37 9.65 -14.66
C ILE A 52 -15.81 9.62 -16.09
N GLN A 53 -16.67 9.89 -17.07
CA GLN A 53 -16.32 9.80 -18.49
C GLN A 53 -15.07 10.63 -18.79
N MET A 54 -14.00 9.94 -19.20
CA MET A 54 -12.79 10.53 -19.74
C MET A 54 -13.14 11.51 -20.88
N PRO A 55 -12.69 12.78 -20.85
CA PRO A 55 -12.99 13.74 -21.90
C PRO A 55 -12.52 13.25 -23.28
N LEU A 56 -13.37 13.38 -24.31
CA LEU A 56 -13.11 12.84 -25.65
C LEU A 56 -11.82 13.36 -26.30
N TYR A 57 -11.31 14.52 -25.88
CA TYR A 57 -10.05 15.09 -26.38
C TYR A 57 -8.81 14.29 -25.93
N ALA A 58 -8.91 13.50 -24.86
CA ALA A 58 -7.83 12.66 -24.32
C ALA A 58 -7.47 11.46 -25.22
N ARG A 59 -8.33 11.09 -26.16
CA ARG A 59 -8.16 9.86 -26.97
C ARG A 59 -7.14 9.97 -28.12
N LYS A 60 -6.57 11.15 -28.40
CA LYS A 60 -5.88 11.41 -29.69
C LYS A 60 -4.49 12.05 -29.61
N VAL A 61 -3.83 12.09 -28.45
CA VAL A 61 -2.43 12.52 -28.40
C VAL A 61 -1.52 11.30 -28.56
N LYS A 62 -0.56 11.38 -29.48
CA LYS A 62 0.52 10.42 -29.66
C LYS A 62 1.22 10.31 -28.30
N LYS A 63 0.97 9.24 -27.55
CA LYS A 63 1.48 9.07 -26.18
C LYS A 63 3.00 8.89 -26.29
N GLU A 64 3.77 9.97 -26.12
CA GLU A 64 5.13 9.81 -25.59
C GLU A 64 4.98 8.94 -24.33
N ARG A 65 5.84 7.93 -24.16
CA ARG A 65 5.74 7.05 -22.98
C ARG A 65 5.97 7.92 -21.76
N LEU A 66 4.89 8.24 -21.04
CA LEU A 66 4.93 9.06 -19.84
C LEU A 66 5.39 8.16 -18.70
N LEU A 67 6.70 7.97 -18.60
CA LEU A 67 7.30 7.12 -17.59
C LEU A 67 7.01 7.68 -16.18
N PHE A 68 6.89 6.77 -15.22
CA PHE A 68 6.83 7.12 -13.81
C PHE A 68 7.99 6.51 -13.03
N HIS A 69 8.56 7.27 -12.11
CA HIS A 69 9.56 6.81 -11.16
C HIS A 69 8.90 5.92 -10.09
N VAL A 70 9.43 4.75 -9.81
CA VAL A 70 8.94 3.90 -8.72
C VAL A 70 9.63 4.29 -7.42
N ALA A 71 8.89 4.84 -6.47
CA ALA A 71 9.38 5.27 -5.17
C ALA A 71 8.86 4.34 -4.06
N LEU A 72 9.77 3.65 -3.40
CA LEU A 72 9.48 2.72 -2.31
C LEU A 72 10.02 3.28 -0.99
N THR A 73 9.19 3.58 0.00
CA THR A 73 9.67 3.92 1.35
C THR A 73 9.98 2.68 2.17
N ALA A 74 11.13 2.66 2.85
CA ALA A 74 11.61 1.49 3.58
C ALA A 74 12.37 1.84 4.86
N THR A 75 12.42 0.88 5.77
CA THR A 75 13.31 0.89 6.95
C THR A 75 14.51 -0.03 6.74
N ASP A 76 15.49 0.06 7.63
CA ASP A 76 16.66 -0.82 7.70
C ASP A 76 16.37 -2.14 8.45
N ALA A 77 15.13 -2.36 8.90
CA ALA A 77 14.74 -3.58 9.59
C ALA A 77 14.79 -4.80 8.64
N PRO A 78 15.22 -5.98 9.10
CA PRO A 78 15.23 -7.21 8.29
C PRO A 78 13.89 -7.46 7.60
N TYR A 79 12.79 -7.25 8.34
CA TYR A 79 11.43 -7.30 7.82
C TYR A 79 11.25 -6.47 6.53
N SER A 80 11.64 -5.19 6.54
CA SER A 80 11.49 -4.31 5.37
C SER A 80 12.48 -4.69 4.26
N LYS A 81 13.71 -5.05 4.62
CA LYS A 81 14.77 -5.41 3.67
C LYS A 81 14.36 -6.54 2.72
N TRP A 82 13.91 -7.68 3.26
CA TRP A 82 13.57 -8.83 2.42
C TRP A 82 12.39 -8.54 1.49
N GLN A 83 11.41 -7.75 1.96
CA GLN A 83 10.29 -7.30 1.15
C GLN A 83 10.76 -6.42 -0.02
N CYS A 84 11.62 -5.42 0.26
CA CYS A 84 12.21 -4.54 -0.77
C CYS A 84 12.93 -5.33 -1.87
N ARG A 85 13.69 -6.37 -1.51
CA ARG A 85 14.41 -7.20 -2.48
C ARG A 85 13.48 -7.98 -3.40
N ILE A 86 12.39 -8.55 -2.86
CA ILE A 86 11.37 -9.24 -3.67
C ILE A 86 10.69 -8.25 -4.62
N MET A 87 10.26 -7.09 -4.12
CA MET A 87 9.66 -6.05 -4.95
C MET A 87 10.61 -5.61 -6.08
N TYR A 88 11.87 -5.33 -5.75
CA TYR A 88 12.87 -4.88 -6.71
C TYR A 88 13.21 -5.94 -7.77
N TYR A 89 13.25 -7.22 -7.38
CA TYR A 89 13.38 -8.35 -8.32
C TYR A 89 12.25 -8.33 -9.36
N TRP A 90 11.00 -8.18 -8.91
CA TRP A 90 9.84 -8.16 -9.81
C TRP A 90 9.76 -6.88 -10.63
N TYR A 91 10.13 -5.72 -10.08
CA TYR A 91 10.30 -4.49 -10.84
C TYR A 91 11.24 -4.69 -12.04
N LYS A 92 12.44 -5.24 -11.81
CA LYS A 92 13.42 -5.49 -12.88
C LYS A 92 12.87 -6.42 -13.96
N LYS A 93 12.09 -7.44 -13.58
CA LYS A 93 11.46 -8.36 -14.55
C LYS A 93 10.32 -7.75 -15.36
N LYS A 94 9.63 -6.73 -14.83
CA LYS A 94 8.42 -6.18 -15.44
C LYS A 94 8.64 -4.85 -16.17
N LYS A 95 9.64 -4.06 -15.80
CA LYS A 95 9.84 -2.69 -16.33
C LYS A 95 10.05 -2.62 -17.84
N ASP A 96 10.77 -3.59 -18.42
CA ASP A 96 11.16 -3.56 -19.83
C ASP A 96 10.17 -4.33 -20.73
N LEU A 97 9.12 -4.90 -20.15
CA LEU A 97 8.09 -5.62 -20.90
C LEU A 97 7.18 -4.65 -21.67
N PRO A 98 6.65 -5.07 -22.83
CA PRO A 98 5.68 -4.28 -23.59
C PRO A 98 4.49 -3.85 -22.72
N GLY A 99 4.11 -2.57 -22.83
CA GLY A 99 3.01 -1.99 -22.06
C GLY A 99 3.40 -1.43 -20.68
N SER A 100 4.63 -1.66 -20.20
CA SER A 100 5.09 -0.97 -18.99
C SER A 100 5.48 0.47 -19.28
N GLU A 101 5.16 1.38 -18.37
CA GLU A 101 5.67 2.76 -18.34
C GLU A 101 6.44 3.00 -17.02
N MET A 102 6.98 1.94 -16.40
CA MET A 102 7.89 2.07 -15.25
C MET A 102 9.23 2.65 -15.71
N GLY A 103 9.63 3.77 -15.12
CA GLY A 103 10.94 4.39 -15.27
C GLY A 103 11.94 3.85 -14.24
N LYS A 104 12.77 4.73 -13.70
CA LYS A 104 13.73 4.44 -12.62
C LYS A 104 13.03 4.03 -11.32
N PHE A 105 13.82 3.47 -10.41
CA PHE A 105 13.36 3.01 -9.10
C PHE A 105 14.25 3.60 -8.02
N THR A 106 13.66 4.08 -6.93
CA THR A 106 14.37 4.50 -5.72
C THR A 106 13.73 3.88 -4.49
N ARG A 107 14.55 3.24 -3.65
CA ARG A 107 14.23 2.94 -2.26
C ARG A 107 14.57 4.15 -1.40
N ILE A 108 13.57 4.81 -0.85
CA ILE A 108 13.73 5.91 0.10
C ILE A 108 13.91 5.31 1.49
N LEU A 109 15.17 5.20 1.93
CA LEU A 109 15.55 4.59 3.20
C LEU A 109 15.51 5.66 4.31
N HIS A 110 14.50 5.58 5.17
CA HIS A 110 14.25 6.58 6.21
C HIS A 110 14.76 6.13 7.59
N SER A 111 15.91 5.45 7.62
CA SER A 111 16.63 5.07 8.85
C SER A 111 17.66 6.13 9.27
N GLY A 112 17.99 7.09 8.39
CA GLY A 112 19.05 8.07 8.62
C GLY A 112 20.46 7.51 8.44
N SER A 113 20.62 6.27 7.96
CA SER A 113 21.93 5.66 7.72
C SER A 113 21.90 4.67 6.56
N PRO A 114 22.98 4.57 5.78
CA PRO A 114 23.14 3.55 4.75
C PRO A 114 22.98 2.12 5.27
N ASP A 115 22.56 1.20 4.41
CA ASP A 115 22.57 -0.23 4.68
C ASP A 115 23.16 -1.03 3.51
N ASN A 116 23.29 -2.35 3.70
CA ASN A 116 23.86 -3.27 2.71
C ASN A 116 23.03 -3.44 1.43
N LEU A 117 21.76 -3.02 1.39
CA LEU A 117 20.94 -3.11 0.17
C LEU A 117 21.22 -1.98 -0.80
N MET A 118 21.99 -0.96 -0.42
CA MET A 118 22.39 0.13 -1.34
C MET A 118 23.26 -0.36 -2.49
N ASP A 119 23.96 -1.49 -2.32
CA ASP A 119 24.75 -2.14 -3.37
C ASP A 119 23.85 -2.86 -4.41
N GLU A 120 22.59 -3.16 -4.06
CA GLU A 120 21.65 -3.90 -4.90
C GLU A 120 20.51 -3.03 -5.45
N ILE A 121 19.96 -2.15 -4.62
CA ILE A 121 18.75 -1.35 -4.90
C ILE A 121 19.14 0.12 -4.88
N PRO A 122 18.90 0.89 -5.96
CA PRO A 122 19.12 2.32 -5.94
C PRO A 122 18.38 2.95 -4.75
N THR A 123 19.13 3.57 -3.85
CA THR A 123 18.63 4.00 -2.54
C THR A 123 18.96 5.46 -2.32
N PHE A 124 18.00 6.21 -1.77
CA PHE A 124 18.21 7.56 -1.26
C PHE A 124 17.98 7.54 0.25
N VAL A 125 19.01 7.90 1.03
CA VAL A 125 18.92 7.91 2.49
C VAL A 125 18.38 9.25 2.96
N VAL A 126 17.38 9.20 3.83
CA VAL A 126 16.76 10.37 4.47
C VAL A 126 16.69 10.17 5.97
N ASP A 127 16.61 11.26 6.71
CA ASP A 127 16.54 11.19 8.17
C ASP A 127 15.16 10.71 8.63
N PRO A 128 15.07 9.89 9.69
CA PRO A 128 13.79 9.61 10.33
C PRO A 128 13.24 10.89 10.97
N LEU A 129 12.00 10.82 11.43
CA LEU A 129 11.43 11.86 12.27
C LEU A 129 12.25 12.02 13.56
N PRO A 130 12.32 13.25 14.11
CA PRO A 130 12.89 13.46 15.43
C PRO A 130 12.30 12.51 16.47
N LYS A 131 13.17 11.97 17.31
CA LYS A 131 12.82 10.94 18.29
C LYS A 131 11.60 11.36 19.13
N GLY A 132 10.58 10.50 19.16
CA GLY A 132 9.38 10.68 19.96
C GLY A 132 8.23 11.40 19.22
N LEU A 133 8.51 12.07 18.10
CA LEU A 133 7.48 12.73 17.31
C LEU A 133 6.53 11.72 16.62
N ASP A 134 7.04 10.54 16.30
CA ASP A 134 6.28 9.44 15.72
C ASP A 134 5.39 8.72 16.74
N GLN A 135 5.61 8.91 18.04
CA GLN A 135 4.88 8.26 19.14
C GLN A 135 4.80 6.73 18.98
N GLY A 136 5.86 6.11 18.42
CA GLY A 136 5.92 4.67 18.13
C GLY A 136 5.13 4.24 16.89
N TYR A 137 4.48 5.16 16.17
CA TYR A 137 3.83 4.91 14.89
C TYR A 137 4.81 5.21 13.74
N VAL A 138 5.63 4.21 13.43
CA VAL A 138 6.73 4.30 12.45
C VAL A 138 6.31 4.75 11.06
N VAL A 139 5.02 4.59 10.70
CA VAL A 139 4.46 4.97 9.40
C VAL A 139 4.54 6.49 9.18
N LEU A 140 4.60 7.32 10.23
CA LEU A 140 4.80 8.77 10.09
C LEU A 140 6.13 9.15 9.43
N ASN A 141 7.12 8.26 9.43
CA ASN A 141 8.37 8.53 8.71
C ASN A 141 8.18 8.56 7.20
N ARG A 142 7.11 7.98 6.66
CA ARG A 142 6.82 7.93 5.22
C ARG A 142 6.57 9.31 4.59
N PRO A 143 5.59 10.11 5.04
CA PRO A 143 5.41 11.46 4.51
C PRO A 143 6.68 12.31 4.66
N TRP A 144 7.40 12.15 5.78
CA TRP A 144 8.67 12.84 6.01
C TRP A 144 9.77 12.41 5.03
N ALA A 145 9.83 11.14 4.70
CA ALA A 145 10.75 10.60 3.71
C ALA A 145 10.48 11.19 2.32
N PHE A 146 9.21 11.31 1.93
CA PHE A 146 8.83 11.94 0.66
C PHE A 146 9.18 13.43 0.63
N VAL A 147 8.94 14.19 1.70
CA VAL A 147 9.33 15.61 1.78
C VAL A 147 10.83 15.76 1.49
N GLN A 148 11.68 15.01 2.20
CA GLN A 148 13.13 15.10 2.04
C GLN A 148 13.60 14.59 0.67
N TRP A 149 13.02 13.50 0.18
CA TRP A 149 13.43 12.91 -1.09
C TRP A 149 13.09 13.82 -2.26
N LEU A 150 11.88 14.39 -2.29
CA LEU A 150 11.45 15.32 -3.34
C LEU A 150 12.26 16.62 -3.32
N GLU A 151 12.64 17.12 -2.14
CA GLU A 151 13.45 18.33 -2.00
C GLU A 151 14.90 18.13 -2.46
N LYS A 152 15.48 16.94 -2.22
CA LYS A 152 16.93 16.73 -2.33
C LYS A 152 17.37 15.84 -3.50
N ALA A 153 16.49 14.98 -4.03
CA ALA A 153 16.84 14.04 -5.08
C ALA A 153 16.58 14.60 -6.47
N THR A 154 17.39 14.17 -7.44
CA THR A 154 17.12 14.41 -8.86
C THR A 154 16.22 13.29 -9.40
N ILE A 155 14.99 13.66 -9.79
CA ILE A 155 13.98 12.75 -10.34
C ILE A 155 13.66 13.20 -11.76
N ASP A 156 14.04 12.38 -12.75
CA ASP A 156 13.91 12.69 -14.17
C ASP A 156 12.48 12.48 -14.68
N GLU A 157 11.78 11.46 -14.19
CA GLU A 157 10.41 11.17 -14.58
C GLU A 157 9.42 12.23 -14.04
N GLU A 158 8.44 12.59 -14.87
CA GLU A 158 7.38 13.55 -14.50
C GLU A 158 6.37 12.97 -13.51
N TYR A 159 6.18 11.65 -13.53
CA TYR A 159 5.26 10.94 -12.65
C TYR A 159 6.01 10.08 -11.63
N ILE A 160 5.39 9.81 -10.49
CA ILE A 160 5.92 8.98 -9.41
C ILE A 160 4.85 7.96 -9.02
N LEU A 161 5.22 6.68 -8.98
CA LEU A 161 4.48 5.65 -8.28
C LEU A 161 4.97 5.59 -6.83
N MET A 162 4.11 5.96 -5.89
CA MET A 162 4.31 5.66 -4.47
C MET A 162 3.94 4.20 -4.21
N ALA A 163 4.90 3.41 -3.74
CA ALA A 163 4.76 1.96 -3.52
C ALA A 163 5.23 1.53 -2.11
N GLU A 164 4.87 0.31 -1.72
CA GLU A 164 5.18 -0.29 -0.41
C GLU A 164 6.00 -1.59 -0.55
N PRO A 165 6.80 -1.97 0.48
CA PRO A 165 7.73 -3.11 0.35
C PRO A 165 7.03 -4.43 0.02
N ASP A 166 5.78 -4.59 0.44
CA ASP A 166 4.94 -5.77 0.20
C ASP A 166 4.15 -5.74 -1.10
N HIS A 167 4.61 -4.95 -2.06
CA HIS A 167 4.14 -5.00 -3.43
C HIS A 167 4.96 -5.98 -4.29
N ILE A 168 4.27 -6.76 -5.11
CA ILE A 168 4.86 -7.54 -6.20
C ILE A 168 4.21 -7.10 -7.52
N PHE A 169 5.02 -6.74 -8.51
CA PHE A 169 4.52 -6.42 -9.86
C PHE A 169 4.15 -7.71 -10.62
N LEU A 170 2.86 -7.91 -10.85
CA LEU A 170 2.30 -9.05 -11.58
C LEU A 170 2.45 -8.88 -13.09
N ASN A 171 2.07 -7.71 -13.58
CA ASN A 171 1.98 -7.37 -14.99
C ASN A 171 2.78 -6.10 -15.30
N PRO A 172 3.17 -5.88 -16.57
CA PRO A 172 3.72 -4.60 -17.01
C PRO A 172 2.73 -3.49 -16.62
N LEU A 173 3.16 -2.51 -15.82
CA LEU A 173 2.30 -1.45 -15.31
C LEU A 173 2.40 -0.21 -16.24
N PRO A 174 1.33 0.17 -16.96
CA PRO A 174 1.27 1.45 -17.65
C PRO A 174 1.08 2.60 -16.65
N ASN A 175 1.33 3.83 -17.08
CA ASN A 175 0.96 5.02 -16.34
C ASN A 175 -0.56 5.18 -16.40
N LEU A 176 -1.19 4.88 -15.27
CA LEU A 176 -2.64 4.96 -15.07
C LEU A 176 -3.12 6.38 -14.78
N ALA A 177 -2.21 7.30 -14.44
CA ALA A 177 -2.52 8.70 -14.24
C ALA A 177 -2.77 9.39 -15.59
N HIS A 178 -3.51 10.48 -15.57
CA HIS A 178 -3.89 11.19 -16.77
C HIS A 178 -3.88 12.71 -16.56
N HIS A 179 -2.93 13.40 -17.20
CA HIS A 179 -2.67 14.83 -17.00
C HIS A 179 -2.53 15.18 -15.50
N GLU A 180 -3.43 16.01 -14.98
CA GLU A 180 -3.50 16.50 -13.60
C GLU A 180 -4.23 15.55 -12.65
N PHE A 181 -4.74 14.41 -13.14
CA PHE A 181 -5.46 13.44 -12.34
C PHE A 181 -4.56 12.25 -12.01
N PRO A 182 -4.12 12.10 -10.74
CA PRO A 182 -3.39 10.93 -10.30
C PRO A 182 -4.26 9.68 -10.36
N ALA A 183 -3.66 8.50 -10.40
CA ALA A 183 -4.36 7.22 -10.31
C ALA A 183 -4.11 6.58 -8.95
N ALA A 184 -5.17 6.13 -8.27
CA ALA A 184 -5.08 5.53 -6.94
C ALA A 184 -5.96 4.28 -6.82
N PHE A 185 -5.58 3.40 -5.90
CA PHE A 185 -6.44 2.29 -5.49
C PHE A 185 -7.49 2.74 -4.47
N PRO A 186 -8.79 2.46 -4.68
CA PRO A 186 -9.83 2.76 -3.71
C PRO A 186 -9.82 1.76 -2.55
N PHE A 187 -9.63 2.24 -1.33
CA PHE A 187 -9.63 1.42 -0.14
C PHE A 187 -11.01 1.41 0.51
N PHE A 188 -11.65 0.24 0.55
CA PHE A 188 -13.00 0.09 1.10
C PHE A 188 -13.15 0.51 2.57
N TYR A 189 -12.05 0.52 3.33
CA TYR A 189 -12.01 0.93 4.73
C TYR A 189 -11.64 2.41 4.93
N ILE A 190 -11.24 3.14 3.87
CA ILE A 190 -11.07 4.59 3.94
C ILE A 190 -12.39 5.23 3.55
N LYS A 191 -13.10 5.74 4.55
CA LYS A 191 -14.47 6.24 4.40
C LYS A 191 -14.62 7.65 4.98
N PRO A 192 -14.20 8.70 4.23
CA PRO A 192 -14.21 10.06 4.74
C PRO A 192 -15.61 10.56 5.10
N THR A 193 -16.62 10.25 4.28
CA THR A 193 -18.02 10.67 4.49
C THR A 193 -18.66 10.03 5.72
N GLU A 194 -18.37 8.75 6.00
CA GLU A 194 -18.83 8.09 7.24
C GLU A 194 -18.13 8.63 8.50
N ASN A 195 -17.01 9.34 8.34
CA ASN A 195 -16.21 9.92 9.43
C ASN A 195 -16.17 11.45 9.37
N GLU A 196 -17.20 12.10 8.82
CA GLU A 196 -17.20 13.55 8.55
C GLU A 196 -16.79 14.38 9.77
N HIS A 197 -17.33 14.09 10.96
CA HIS A 197 -16.98 14.82 12.19
C HIS A 197 -15.47 14.82 12.53
N ILE A 198 -14.75 13.74 12.22
CA ILE A 198 -13.29 13.67 12.39
C ILE A 198 -12.58 14.38 11.24
N ILE A 199 -13.02 14.14 10.01
CA ILE A 199 -12.42 14.73 8.81
C ILE A 199 -12.48 16.27 8.88
N ARG A 200 -13.56 16.86 9.37
CA ARG A 200 -13.73 18.32 9.51
C ARG A 200 -12.69 18.99 10.41
N LYS A 201 -12.04 18.27 11.33
CA LYS A 201 -10.91 18.79 12.11
C LYS A 201 -9.69 19.13 11.25
N PHE A 202 -9.57 18.49 10.08
CA PHE A 202 -8.42 18.60 9.18
C PHE A 202 -8.78 19.09 7.77
N PHE A 203 -10.07 19.03 7.40
CA PHE A 203 -10.63 19.53 6.15
C PHE A 203 -11.85 20.44 6.46
N PRO A 204 -11.60 21.73 6.76
CA PRO A 204 -12.64 22.68 7.16
C PRO A 204 -13.77 22.85 6.13
N GLU A 205 -14.93 23.37 6.56
CA GLU A 205 -16.09 23.56 5.67
C GLU A 205 -15.79 24.46 4.48
N GLU A 206 -14.97 25.49 4.67
CA GLU A 206 -14.50 26.39 3.62
C GLU A 206 -13.63 25.71 2.56
N SER A 207 -13.07 24.53 2.86
CA SER A 207 -12.29 23.73 1.89
C SER A 207 -13.18 22.91 0.95
N GLY A 208 -14.49 22.85 1.21
CA GLY A 208 -15.49 22.16 0.38
C GLY A 208 -16.17 20.97 1.07
N PRO A 209 -16.98 20.20 0.34
CA PRO A 209 -17.67 19.03 0.88
C PRO A 209 -16.69 17.88 1.17
N VAL A 210 -16.96 17.08 2.22
CA VAL A 210 -16.13 15.91 2.58
C VAL A 210 -16.04 14.88 1.46
N SER A 211 -17.01 14.85 0.53
CA SER A 211 -16.97 14.01 -0.66
C SER A 211 -15.77 14.31 -1.59
N ASN A 212 -15.09 15.45 -1.42
CA ASN A 212 -13.83 15.75 -2.13
C ASN A 212 -12.63 14.99 -1.55
N VAL A 213 -12.74 14.42 -0.36
CA VAL A 213 -11.70 13.55 0.20
C VAL A 213 -11.91 12.15 -0.38
N ASP A 214 -11.05 11.77 -1.32
CA ASP A 214 -11.12 10.47 -1.99
C ASP A 214 -10.94 9.29 -0.99
N PRO A 215 -11.60 8.14 -1.20
CA PRO A 215 -11.47 6.95 -0.37
C PRO A 215 -10.16 6.17 -0.69
N ILE A 216 -9.02 6.84 -0.54
CA ILE A 216 -7.71 6.37 -1.00
C ILE A 216 -6.65 6.51 0.11
N GLY A 217 -5.49 5.89 -0.10
CA GLY A 217 -4.27 6.15 0.65
C GLY A 217 -3.15 6.54 -0.29
N ASN A 218 -1.94 6.73 0.24
CA ASN A 218 -0.79 7.16 -0.56
C ASN A 218 -0.24 6.06 -1.49
N SER A 219 -0.54 4.78 -1.26
CA SER A 219 0.04 3.66 -2.01
C SER A 219 -0.99 2.57 -2.33
N PRO A 220 -1.05 2.03 -3.56
CA PRO A 220 -0.35 2.54 -4.74
C PRO A 220 -1.04 3.79 -5.29
N VAL A 221 -0.23 4.81 -5.60
CA VAL A 221 -0.68 6.02 -6.32
C VAL A 221 0.35 6.38 -7.38
N ILE A 222 -0.09 6.63 -8.62
CA ILE A 222 0.72 7.29 -9.65
C ILE A 222 0.28 8.75 -9.72
N ILE A 223 1.20 9.68 -9.43
CA ILE A 223 0.94 11.11 -9.31
C ILE A 223 2.04 11.90 -10.02
N LYS A 224 1.73 13.07 -10.58
CA LYS A 224 2.77 13.98 -11.08
C LYS A 224 3.66 14.44 -9.94
N LYS A 225 4.95 14.59 -10.23
CA LYS A 225 5.96 15.01 -9.25
C LYS A 225 5.64 16.37 -8.62
N ASP A 226 5.23 17.36 -9.41
CA ASP A 226 4.89 18.71 -8.95
C ASP A 226 3.67 18.73 -7.99
N LEU A 227 2.65 17.93 -8.28
CA LEU A 227 1.51 17.72 -7.38
C LEU A 227 1.95 17.04 -6.08
N LEU A 228 2.81 16.04 -6.16
CA LEU A 228 3.31 15.36 -4.98
C LEU A 228 4.22 16.27 -4.13
N GLU A 229 5.07 17.10 -4.74
CA GLU A 229 5.86 18.15 -4.08
C GLU A 229 4.96 19.12 -3.32
N LYS A 230 3.83 19.52 -3.92
CA LYS A 230 2.83 20.41 -3.29
C LYS A 230 2.11 19.74 -2.10
N ILE A 231 1.73 18.47 -2.24
CA ILE A 231 0.93 17.75 -1.23
C ILE A 231 1.79 17.26 -0.06
N SER A 232 3.03 16.83 -0.30
CA SER A 232 3.84 16.10 0.69
C SER A 232 4.05 16.87 2.03
N PRO A 233 4.35 18.18 2.05
CA PRO A 233 4.44 18.94 3.30
C PRO A 233 3.10 18.99 4.07
N THR A 234 1.98 19.13 3.37
CA THR A 234 0.65 19.12 3.98
C THR A 234 0.29 17.73 4.51
N TRP A 235 0.58 16.68 3.74
CA TRP A 235 0.39 15.28 4.16
C TRP A 235 1.17 14.97 5.43
N MET A 236 2.43 15.40 5.51
CA MET A 236 3.25 15.31 6.72
C MET A 236 2.60 16.00 7.93
N ASN A 237 2.22 17.27 7.75
CA ASN A 237 1.64 18.06 8.83
C ASN A 237 0.28 17.53 9.30
N VAL A 238 -0.60 17.13 8.37
CA VAL A 238 -1.90 16.53 8.70
C VAL A 238 -1.69 15.20 9.42
N SER A 239 -0.74 14.37 8.99
CA SER A 239 -0.43 13.10 9.66
C SER A 239 -0.01 13.31 11.12
N LEU A 240 0.84 14.29 11.40
CA LEU A 240 1.22 14.64 12.77
C LEU A 240 0.03 15.18 13.58
N ARG A 241 -0.77 16.06 12.99
CA ARG A 241 -1.96 16.63 13.67
C ARG A 241 -2.97 15.54 14.01
N MET A 242 -3.24 14.63 13.08
CA MET A 242 -4.12 13.49 13.30
C MET A 242 -3.56 12.57 14.39
N LYS A 243 -2.25 12.30 14.39
CA LYS A 243 -1.61 11.48 15.43
C LYS A 243 -1.71 12.11 16.82
N ASN A 244 -1.67 13.43 16.91
CA ASN A 244 -1.79 14.18 18.16
C ASN A 244 -3.25 14.37 18.64
N ASP A 245 -4.24 14.14 17.79
CA ASP A 245 -5.66 14.16 18.18
C ASP A 245 -6.09 12.77 18.64
N ALA A 246 -6.35 12.60 19.93
CA ALA A 246 -6.60 11.30 20.55
C ALA A 246 -7.82 10.56 19.96
N GLU A 247 -8.87 11.28 19.56
CA GLU A 247 -10.05 10.69 18.93
C GLU A 247 -9.72 10.19 17.52
N THR A 248 -9.00 10.99 16.74
CA THR A 248 -8.56 10.65 15.38
C THR A 248 -7.59 9.48 15.38
N ASP A 249 -6.56 9.51 16.23
CA ASP A 249 -5.59 8.41 16.38
C ASP A 249 -6.27 7.11 16.78
N LYS A 250 -7.21 7.17 17.73
CA LYS A 250 -7.98 6.00 18.14
C LYS A 250 -8.86 5.47 17.01
N THR A 251 -9.46 6.35 16.21
CA THR A 251 -10.46 5.96 15.19
C THR A 251 -9.80 5.43 13.93
N PHE A 252 -8.78 6.12 13.41
CA PHE A 252 -8.10 5.71 12.17
C PHE A 252 -6.93 4.76 12.42
N GLY A 253 -6.31 4.81 13.60
CA GLY A 253 -5.26 3.88 14.01
C GLY A 253 -4.17 3.72 12.96
N TRP A 254 -3.93 2.49 12.51
CA TRP A 254 -2.84 2.17 11.59
C TRP A 254 -2.98 2.81 10.20
N VAL A 255 -4.20 3.17 9.77
CA VAL A 255 -4.46 3.76 8.44
C VAL A 255 -4.61 5.29 8.50
N LEU A 256 -4.28 5.90 9.64
CA LEU A 256 -4.35 7.34 9.85
C LEU A 256 -3.52 8.14 8.83
N GLU A 257 -2.32 7.66 8.51
CA GLU A 257 -1.47 8.30 7.50
C GLU A 257 -2.15 8.30 6.12
N MET A 258 -2.87 7.23 5.75
CA MET A 258 -3.62 7.16 4.49
C MET A 258 -4.74 8.21 4.44
N TYR A 259 -5.49 8.38 5.55
CA TYR A 259 -6.48 9.46 5.68
C TYR A 259 -5.83 10.84 5.56
N ALA A 260 -4.65 11.02 6.15
CA ALA A 260 -3.92 12.27 6.05
C ALA A 260 -3.48 12.58 4.60
N TYR A 261 -3.06 11.57 3.83
CA TYR A 261 -2.76 11.74 2.40
C TYR A 261 -4.00 12.16 1.60
N ALA A 262 -5.14 11.50 1.83
CA ALA A 262 -6.40 11.83 1.17
C ALA A 262 -6.87 13.26 1.51
N VAL A 263 -6.80 13.65 2.78
CA VAL A 263 -7.14 15.01 3.23
C VAL A 263 -6.18 16.04 2.63
N ALA A 264 -4.87 15.77 2.64
CA ALA A 264 -3.89 16.69 2.05
C ALA A 264 -4.10 16.88 0.55
N SER A 265 -4.43 15.81 -0.18
CA SER A 265 -4.78 15.88 -1.59
C SER A 265 -6.00 16.77 -1.83
N ALA A 266 -7.06 16.57 -1.04
CA ALA A 266 -8.29 17.36 -1.13
C ALA A 266 -8.06 18.84 -0.79
N LEU A 267 -7.25 19.15 0.23
CA LEU A 267 -6.86 20.54 0.58
C LEU A 267 -6.16 21.26 -0.57
N HIS A 268 -5.49 20.52 -1.46
CA HIS A 268 -4.80 21.06 -2.63
C HIS A 268 -5.61 20.97 -3.92
N GLY A 269 -6.88 20.54 -3.85
CA GLY A 269 -7.78 20.40 -4.99
C GLY A 269 -7.45 19.22 -5.91
N VAL A 270 -6.69 18.24 -5.42
CA VAL A 270 -6.27 17.06 -6.21
C VAL A 270 -7.31 15.94 -6.05
N GLN A 271 -7.78 15.41 -7.18
CA GLN A 271 -8.76 14.32 -7.26
C GLN A 271 -8.16 13.14 -8.02
N HIS A 272 -8.44 11.92 -7.57
CA HIS A 272 -7.83 10.70 -8.12
C HIS A 272 -8.79 9.95 -9.05
N ILE A 273 -8.22 9.37 -10.12
CA ILE A 273 -8.86 8.30 -10.88
C ILE A 273 -8.77 7.02 -10.06
N LEU A 274 -9.91 6.47 -9.65
CA LEU A 274 -9.98 5.28 -8.83
C LEU A 274 -9.89 4.01 -9.69
N TRP A 275 -8.79 3.27 -9.55
CA TRP A 275 -8.53 2.04 -10.31
C TRP A 275 -8.63 0.80 -9.40
N LYS A 276 -9.77 0.11 -9.46
CA LYS A 276 -10.00 -1.14 -8.69
C LYS A 276 -9.07 -2.29 -9.08
N ASP A 277 -8.55 -2.27 -10.30
CA ASP A 277 -7.63 -3.29 -10.81
C ASP A 277 -6.15 -2.89 -10.62
N PHE A 278 -5.87 -1.78 -9.94
CA PHE A 278 -4.50 -1.32 -9.73
C PHE A 278 -3.72 -2.32 -8.86
N MET A 279 -4.33 -2.84 -7.80
CA MET A 279 -3.77 -3.91 -7.00
C MET A 279 -4.81 -4.94 -6.57
N LEU A 280 -4.33 -6.06 -6.01
CA LEU A 280 -5.13 -7.10 -5.35
C LEU A 280 -4.50 -7.48 -4.01
N GLN A 281 -5.31 -8.01 -3.09
CA GLN A 281 -4.93 -8.32 -1.71
C GLN A 281 -5.34 -9.75 -1.34
N PRO A 282 -4.46 -10.74 -1.51
CA PRO A 282 -4.70 -12.10 -1.03
C PRO A 282 -4.79 -12.11 0.51
N PRO A 283 -5.60 -12.99 1.12
CA PRO A 283 -6.41 -14.04 0.49
C PRO A 283 -7.79 -13.58 0.00
N TRP A 284 -8.11 -12.28 0.07
CA TRP A 284 -9.46 -11.77 -0.16
C TRP A 284 -9.80 -11.61 -1.64
N ASP A 285 -8.86 -11.11 -2.43
CA ASP A 285 -8.97 -11.13 -3.89
C ASP A 285 -8.51 -12.48 -4.41
N LEU A 286 -9.40 -13.21 -5.09
CA LEU A 286 -9.18 -14.63 -5.41
C LEU A 286 -8.35 -14.87 -6.68
N GLU A 287 -8.39 -13.92 -7.62
CA GLU A 287 -7.83 -14.04 -8.97
C GLU A 287 -6.78 -12.96 -9.24
N THR A 288 -5.84 -13.24 -10.15
CA THR A 288 -4.77 -12.29 -10.52
C THR A 288 -5.00 -11.57 -11.84
N ARG A 289 -6.05 -11.94 -12.57
CA ARG A 289 -6.32 -11.46 -13.91
C ARG A 289 -6.52 -9.94 -13.95
N ASN A 290 -5.86 -9.29 -14.91
CA ASN A 290 -5.91 -7.84 -15.16
C ASN A 290 -5.42 -6.96 -14.00
N LYS A 291 -4.79 -7.52 -12.97
CA LYS A 291 -4.25 -6.77 -11.83
C LYS A 291 -2.78 -6.44 -12.05
N PHE A 292 -2.31 -5.29 -11.60
CA PHE A 292 -0.90 -4.90 -11.79
C PHE A 292 -0.02 -5.22 -10.60
N ILE A 293 -0.52 -5.00 -9.39
CA ILE A 293 0.23 -5.19 -8.14
C ILE A 293 -0.46 -6.25 -7.28
N LEU A 294 0.32 -7.17 -6.73
CA LEU A 294 -0.10 -8.03 -5.64
C LEU A 294 0.44 -7.45 -4.33
N HIS A 295 -0.47 -7.11 -3.41
CA HIS A 295 -0.15 -6.55 -2.10
C HIS A 295 -0.40 -7.61 -1.02
N TYR A 296 0.67 -8.23 -0.51
CA TYR A 296 0.58 -9.35 0.44
C TYR A 296 0.51 -8.90 1.91
N THR A 297 -0.48 -8.06 2.20
CA THR A 297 -0.63 -7.46 3.54
C THR A 297 -1.24 -8.40 4.58
N TYR A 298 -2.10 -9.34 4.17
CA TYR A 298 -2.80 -10.25 5.08
C TYR A 298 -2.09 -11.60 5.21
N GLY A 299 -2.23 -12.22 6.38
CA GLY A 299 -1.86 -13.61 6.57
C GLY A 299 -2.77 -14.54 5.77
N CYS A 300 -2.18 -15.48 5.05
CA CYS A 300 -2.86 -16.52 4.31
C CYS A 300 -2.77 -17.82 5.11
N ASP A 301 -3.78 -18.08 5.93
CA ASP A 301 -3.85 -19.24 6.82
C ASP A 301 -4.92 -20.22 6.34
N TYR A 302 -4.54 -21.45 6.01
CA TYR A 302 -5.42 -22.46 5.44
C TYR A 302 -5.26 -23.81 6.14
N ASN A 303 -6.35 -24.57 6.21
CA ASN A 303 -6.27 -25.99 6.52
C ASN A 303 -5.85 -26.80 5.27
N MET A 304 -5.53 -28.08 5.43
CA MET A 304 -5.09 -28.93 4.32
C MET A 304 -6.17 -29.25 3.28
N LYS A 305 -7.43 -28.85 3.52
CA LYS A 305 -8.54 -28.92 2.56
C LYS A 305 -8.67 -27.65 1.69
N GLY A 306 -7.83 -26.64 1.92
CA GLY A 306 -7.86 -25.37 1.20
C GLY A 306 -8.86 -24.35 1.75
N GLU A 307 -9.35 -24.55 2.99
CA GLU A 307 -10.30 -23.64 3.62
C GLU A 307 -9.56 -22.62 4.51
N LEU A 308 -9.90 -21.34 4.38
CA LEU A 308 -9.27 -20.24 5.14
C LEU A 308 -9.59 -20.35 6.63
N THR A 309 -8.57 -20.34 7.50
CA THR A 309 -8.71 -20.45 8.95
C THR A 309 -8.70 -19.08 9.62
N TYR A 310 -9.87 -18.43 9.66
CA TYR A 310 -10.02 -17.09 10.24
C TYR A 310 -9.51 -16.97 11.68
N GLY A 311 -8.61 -16.02 11.91
CA GLY A 311 -8.10 -15.67 13.24
C GLY A 311 -7.27 -16.78 13.92
N LYS A 312 -6.85 -17.80 13.16
CA LYS A 312 -6.06 -18.93 13.67
C LYS A 312 -4.90 -19.22 12.71
N ILE A 313 -3.80 -19.70 13.27
CA ILE A 313 -2.69 -20.22 12.48
C ILE A 313 -3.19 -21.48 11.75
N GLY A 314 -3.13 -21.44 10.42
CA GLY A 314 -3.50 -22.56 9.56
C GLY A 314 -2.46 -23.68 9.58
N GLU A 315 -2.85 -24.86 9.10
CA GLU A 315 -1.90 -25.97 8.87
C GLU A 315 -0.90 -25.61 7.76
N TRP A 316 -1.37 -24.90 6.74
CA TRP A 316 -0.52 -24.19 5.79
C TRP A 316 -0.65 -22.68 6.02
N ARG A 317 0.47 -21.96 6.00
CA ARG A 317 0.50 -20.51 6.22
C ARG A 317 1.52 -19.82 5.33
N PHE A 318 1.14 -18.66 4.82
CA PHE A 318 2.06 -17.60 4.45
C PHE A 318 1.65 -16.30 5.14
N ASP A 319 2.47 -15.78 6.07
CA ASP A 319 2.31 -14.43 6.63
C ASP A 319 3.68 -13.80 6.79
N LYS A 320 3.86 -12.63 6.17
CA LYS A 320 5.08 -11.84 6.29
C LYS A 320 5.44 -11.50 7.74
N ARG A 321 4.45 -11.40 8.63
CA ARG A 321 4.65 -11.12 10.07
C ARG A 321 5.24 -12.30 10.83
N SER A 322 5.33 -13.49 10.22
CA SER A 322 6.13 -14.60 10.74
C SER A 322 7.64 -14.43 10.47
N HIS A 323 8.03 -13.40 9.70
CA HIS A 323 9.38 -13.17 9.20
C HIS A 323 9.89 -11.76 9.57
N LEU A 324 9.78 -11.40 10.86
CA LEU A 324 10.17 -10.06 11.35
C LEU A 324 11.70 -9.89 11.51
N THR A 325 12.38 -10.96 11.91
CA THR A 325 13.82 -10.93 12.24
C THR A 325 14.71 -11.39 11.09
N GLY A 326 14.12 -11.74 9.95
CA GLY A 326 14.83 -12.25 8.79
C GLY A 326 13.87 -12.67 7.68
N PRO A 327 14.38 -13.01 6.50
CA PRO A 327 13.58 -13.40 5.34
C PRO A 327 12.84 -14.74 5.55
N PRO A 328 11.75 -14.99 4.80
CA PRO A 328 11.18 -16.33 4.70
C PRO A 328 12.18 -17.34 4.11
N PRO A 329 12.07 -18.64 4.43
CA PRO A 329 12.90 -19.67 3.82
C PRO A 329 12.68 -19.73 2.30
N LYS A 330 13.69 -20.21 1.56
CA LYS A 330 13.53 -20.58 0.15
C LYS A 330 12.57 -21.77 0.04
N ASN A 331 11.91 -21.89 -1.11
CA ASN A 331 11.05 -23.04 -1.43
C ASN A 331 9.93 -23.29 -0.41
N ILE A 332 9.19 -22.23 -0.07
CA ILE A 332 7.95 -22.32 0.72
C ILE A 332 7.01 -23.31 0.01
N SER A 333 6.39 -24.22 0.77
CA SER A 333 5.44 -25.17 0.19
C SER A 333 4.28 -24.42 -0.48
N LEU A 334 3.85 -24.92 -1.64
CA LEU A 334 2.63 -24.40 -2.26
C LEU A 334 1.42 -24.69 -1.37
N PRO A 335 0.40 -23.80 -1.39
CA PRO A 335 -0.80 -24.04 -0.61
C PRO A 335 -1.55 -25.29 -1.09
N PRO A 336 -2.38 -25.91 -0.22
CA PRO A 336 -3.16 -27.09 -0.57
C PRO A 336 -4.15 -26.81 -1.72
N PRO A 337 -4.65 -27.86 -2.41
CA PRO A 337 -5.71 -27.71 -3.40
C PRO A 337 -6.93 -26.99 -2.82
N GLY A 338 -7.58 -26.15 -3.63
CA GLY A 338 -8.75 -25.35 -3.21
C GLY A 338 -8.41 -23.95 -2.72
N VAL A 339 -7.14 -23.64 -2.45
CA VAL A 339 -6.70 -22.28 -2.13
C VAL A 339 -6.76 -21.38 -3.37
N PRO A 340 -7.15 -20.09 -3.22
CA PRO A 340 -7.30 -19.16 -4.35
C PRO A 340 -6.05 -18.99 -5.20
N GLU A 341 -6.25 -18.71 -6.49
CA GLU A 341 -5.20 -18.49 -7.49
C GLU A 341 -4.22 -17.39 -7.06
N SER A 342 -4.72 -16.33 -6.44
CA SER A 342 -3.92 -15.21 -5.94
C SER A 342 -2.89 -15.60 -4.88
N VAL A 343 -3.27 -16.47 -3.94
CA VAL A 343 -2.38 -16.99 -2.88
C VAL A 343 -1.36 -17.95 -3.47
N VAL A 344 -1.79 -18.84 -4.38
CA VAL A 344 -0.87 -19.72 -5.12
C VAL A 344 0.16 -18.90 -5.88
N THR A 345 -0.28 -17.81 -6.53
CA THR A 345 0.59 -16.92 -7.30
C THR A 345 1.57 -16.17 -6.41
N LEU A 346 1.11 -15.63 -5.28
CA LEU A 346 1.97 -15.00 -4.27
C LEU A 346 3.13 -15.94 -3.88
N VAL A 347 2.83 -17.18 -3.49
CA VAL A 347 3.85 -18.13 -3.03
C VAL A 347 4.81 -18.51 -4.15
N LYS A 348 4.31 -18.72 -5.37
CA LYS A 348 5.17 -18.98 -6.55
C LYS A 348 6.11 -17.80 -6.80
N MET A 349 5.61 -16.58 -6.74
CA MET A 349 6.41 -15.39 -7.01
C MET A 349 7.44 -15.08 -5.92
N VAL A 350 7.09 -15.35 -4.65
CA VAL A 350 8.04 -15.30 -3.53
C VAL A 350 9.12 -16.36 -3.75
N ASN A 351 8.76 -17.63 -4.00
CA ASN A 351 9.73 -18.70 -4.22
C ASN A 351 10.66 -18.42 -5.40
N GLU A 352 10.15 -17.87 -6.50
CA GLU A 352 10.98 -17.50 -7.63
C GLU A 352 11.98 -16.40 -7.25
N ALA A 353 11.52 -15.34 -6.60
CA ALA A 353 12.41 -14.27 -6.15
C ALA A 353 13.47 -14.79 -5.18
N THR A 354 13.07 -15.52 -4.13
CA THR A 354 14.00 -16.04 -3.12
C THR A 354 14.97 -17.07 -3.68
N GLY A 355 14.55 -17.87 -4.68
CA GLY A 355 15.41 -18.82 -5.37
C GLY A 355 16.48 -18.17 -6.27
N ASN A 356 16.25 -16.94 -6.74
CA ASN A 356 17.16 -16.23 -7.67
C ASN A 356 17.94 -15.07 -7.03
N LEU A 357 17.55 -14.62 -5.83
CA LEU A 357 18.26 -13.56 -5.11
C LEU A 357 19.49 -14.12 -4.38
N PRO A 358 20.70 -13.56 -4.60
CA PRO A 358 21.92 -14.02 -3.93
C PRO A 358 21.88 -13.66 -2.44
N ASN A 359 22.58 -14.42 -1.61
CA ASN A 359 22.70 -14.14 -0.16
C ASN A 359 21.34 -13.91 0.52
N TRP A 360 20.31 -14.65 0.09
CA TRP A 360 18.95 -14.46 0.58
C TRP A 360 18.87 -14.69 2.08
N GLU A 361 19.48 -15.76 2.58
CA GLU A 361 19.45 -16.19 3.98
C GLU A 361 20.08 -15.18 4.95
N THR A 362 20.89 -14.25 4.46
CA THR A 362 21.58 -13.22 5.25
C THR A 362 21.00 -11.82 5.05
N THR A 363 19.80 -11.71 4.47
CA THR A 363 19.13 -10.42 4.18
C THR A 363 18.82 -9.61 5.44
#